data_AF-A0A0F9US69-F1
#
_entry.id   AF-A0A0F9US69-F1
#
_cell.length_a   1.000
_cell.length_b   1.000
_cell.length_c   1.000
_cell.angle_alpha   90.00
_cell.angle_beta   90.00
_cell.angle_gamma   90.00
#
_symmetry.space_group_name_H-M   'P 1'
#
loop_
_entity.id
_entity.type
_entity.pdbx_description
1 polymer ?
#
loop_
_entity_poly.entity_id
_entity_poly.type
_entity_poly.pdbx_seq_one_letter_code
_entity_poly.pdbx_strand_id
1 'polypeptide(L)'
;MNIYKSLLLLFGCLVLIAACSKNPLKTNVTTSLPTPWWEPLTPDVVINNNEFYLQGCSSITRVASEGSIKTASIVLNIPTRLLSSCPENQSNKRLKYDGTYLTLTLCRVAFGAGGCAEERYKTLDFVNWEEYIGITWLKSEKYEAWRKLGSTSSKADSITKVVIN
;
A
#
# COMPACT_ATOMS: atom_id res chain seq x y z
N MET A 1 -17.29 -62.33 25.28
CA MET A 1 -16.67 -61.02 25.57
C MET A 1 -15.54 -60.84 24.57
N ASN A 2 -15.56 -60.03 23.50
CA ASN A 2 -16.40 -58.94 23.02
C ASN A 2 -16.40 -58.99 21.48
N ILE A 3 -17.46 -59.52 20.85
CA ILE A 3 -17.62 -59.58 19.38
C ILE A 3 -18.39 -58.34 18.86
N TYR A 4 -18.81 -57.46 19.78
CA TYR A 4 -19.72 -56.34 19.50
C TYR A 4 -19.03 -55.05 19.03
N LYS A 5 -17.69 -55.01 18.94
CA LYS A 5 -16.95 -53.81 18.50
C LYS A 5 -16.63 -53.74 17.00
N SER A 6 -16.73 -54.86 16.28
CA SER A 6 -16.50 -54.87 14.81
C SER A 6 -17.78 -54.71 13.98
N LEU A 7 -18.96 -54.71 14.60
CA LEU A 7 -20.24 -54.59 13.89
C LEU A 7 -20.77 -53.14 13.78
N LEU A 8 -20.11 -52.16 14.42
CA LEU A 8 -20.52 -50.76 14.47
C LEU A 8 -19.76 -49.84 13.49
N LEU A 9 -18.87 -50.41 12.67
CA LEU A 9 -18.11 -49.69 11.63
C LEU A 9 -18.65 -49.89 10.21
N LEU A 10 -19.77 -50.61 10.05
CA LEU A 10 -20.36 -50.96 8.75
C LEU A 10 -21.72 -50.28 8.48
N PHE A 11 -22.18 -49.38 9.36
CA PHE A 11 -23.50 -48.74 9.26
C PHE A 11 -23.46 -47.21 9.09
N GLY A 12 -22.36 -46.67 8.56
CA GLY A 12 -22.17 -45.22 8.36
C GLY A 12 -21.81 -44.79 6.94
N CYS A 13 -21.81 -45.69 5.95
CA CYS A 13 -21.33 -45.40 4.59
C CYS A 13 -22.30 -45.88 3.49
N LEU A 14 -23.60 -45.63 3.68
CA LEU A 14 -24.64 -46.03 2.71
C LEU A 14 -25.66 -44.93 2.40
N VAL A 15 -25.34 -43.66 2.63
CA VAL A 15 -26.19 -42.51 2.25
C VAL A 15 -25.46 -41.50 1.34
N LEU A 16 -24.62 -41.98 0.42
CA LEU A 16 -23.96 -41.11 -0.56
C LEU A 16 -24.26 -41.46 -2.03
N ILE A 17 -25.31 -42.24 -2.29
CA ILE A 17 -25.67 -42.61 -3.67
C ILE A 17 -27.15 -42.39 -3.97
N ALA A 18 -27.63 -41.15 -3.79
CA ALA A 18 -28.92 -40.74 -4.36
C ALA A 18 -28.98 -39.21 -4.50
N ALA A 19 -28.33 -38.67 -5.53
CA ALA A 19 -28.83 -37.57 -6.38
C ALA A 19 -27.72 -36.92 -7.24
N CYS A 20 -26.96 -37.72 -8.02
CA CYS A 20 -26.43 -37.19 -9.29
C CYS A 20 -27.56 -37.24 -10.33
N SER A 21 -28.55 -36.36 -10.15
CA SER A 21 -29.47 -36.01 -11.22
C SER A 21 -28.67 -35.25 -12.27
N LYS A 22 -28.52 -35.86 -13.45
CA LYS A 22 -27.98 -35.22 -14.65
C LYS A 22 -28.97 -34.17 -15.14
N ASN A 23 -29.01 -33.04 -14.46
CA ASN A 23 -29.50 -31.80 -15.05
C ASN A 23 -28.26 -31.03 -15.50
N PRO A 24 -28.00 -30.88 -16.81
CA PRO A 24 -27.10 -29.84 -17.25
C PRO A 24 -27.78 -28.51 -16.93
N LEU A 25 -27.52 -27.98 -15.75
CA LEU A 25 -27.71 -26.56 -15.48
C LEU A 25 -26.88 -25.85 -16.55
N LYS A 26 -27.56 -25.35 -17.59
CA LYS A 26 -27.02 -24.32 -18.46
C LYS A 26 -26.90 -23.06 -17.62
N THR A 27 -25.92 -23.04 -16.73
CA THR A 27 -25.40 -21.81 -16.18
C THR A 27 -24.62 -21.19 -17.34
N ASN A 28 -25.24 -20.23 -18.01
CA ASN A 28 -24.49 -19.22 -18.74
C ASN A 28 -23.66 -18.48 -17.69
N VAL A 29 -22.51 -19.06 -17.33
CA VAL A 29 -21.48 -18.35 -16.59
C VAL A 29 -20.92 -17.37 -17.60
N THR A 30 -21.52 -16.17 -17.65
CA THR A 30 -20.83 -15.03 -18.22
C THR A 30 -19.62 -14.81 -17.33
N THR A 31 -18.48 -15.35 -17.71
CA THR A 31 -17.19 -15.08 -17.09
C THR A 31 -16.83 -13.63 -17.38
N SER A 32 -17.47 -12.69 -16.68
CA SER A 32 -16.96 -11.33 -16.59
C SER A 32 -15.57 -11.42 -15.97
N LEU A 33 -14.56 -10.84 -16.62
CA LEU A 33 -13.25 -10.74 -16.02
C LEU A 33 -13.36 -10.09 -14.62
N PRO A 34 -12.55 -10.53 -13.65
CA PRO A 34 -12.51 -9.88 -12.36
C PRO A 34 -12.16 -8.39 -12.53
N THR A 35 -12.98 -7.53 -11.94
CA THR A 35 -12.74 -6.09 -11.85
C THR A 35 -11.43 -5.85 -11.07
N PRO A 36 -10.48 -5.09 -11.61
CA PRO A 36 -9.29 -4.69 -10.87
C PRO A 36 -9.63 -3.96 -9.57
N TRP A 37 -8.82 -4.16 -8.52
CA TRP A 37 -9.08 -3.63 -7.18
C TRP A 37 -9.13 -2.09 -7.11
N TRP A 38 -8.49 -1.39 -8.06
CA TRP A 38 -8.41 0.06 -8.10
C TRP A 38 -9.60 0.72 -8.81
N GLU A 39 -10.36 -0.03 -9.62
CA GLU A 39 -11.46 0.52 -10.42
C GLU A 39 -12.59 1.16 -9.59
N PRO A 40 -13.01 0.61 -8.43
CA PRO A 40 -14.01 1.28 -7.59
C PRO A 40 -13.43 2.39 -6.69
N LEU A 41 -12.11 2.60 -6.69
CA LEU A 41 -11.43 3.51 -5.78
C LEU A 41 -11.12 4.85 -6.44
N THR A 42 -11.23 5.94 -5.68
CA THR A 42 -10.69 7.23 -6.09
C THR A 42 -9.18 7.27 -5.80
N PRO A 43 -8.33 7.63 -6.78
CA PRO A 43 -6.89 7.77 -6.54
C PRO A 43 -6.59 8.92 -5.57
N ASP A 44 -5.55 8.77 -4.76
CA ASP A 44 -5.09 9.83 -3.85
C ASP A 44 -4.52 11.02 -4.63
N VAL A 45 -3.80 10.73 -5.71
CA VAL A 45 -3.19 11.73 -6.60
C VAL A 45 -3.23 11.21 -8.04
N VAL A 46 -3.45 12.11 -9.00
CA VAL A 46 -3.30 11.82 -10.44
C VAL A 46 -2.22 12.72 -11.02
N ILE A 47 -1.22 12.13 -11.70
CA ILE A 47 -0.11 12.86 -12.34
C ILE A 47 0.10 12.32 -13.74
N ASN A 48 -0.05 13.17 -14.77
CA ASN A 48 0.16 12.80 -16.17
C ASN A 48 -0.55 11.49 -16.57
N ASN A 49 -1.85 11.39 -16.28
CA ASN A 49 -2.68 10.20 -16.52
C ASN A 49 -2.30 8.93 -15.72
N ASN A 50 -1.36 9.03 -14.79
CA ASN A 50 -1.07 7.96 -13.83
C ASN A 50 -1.85 8.19 -12.54
N GLU A 51 -2.51 7.15 -12.07
CA GLU A 51 -3.27 7.14 -10.82
C GLU A 51 -2.38 6.60 -9.69
N PHE A 52 -2.31 7.29 -8.56
CA PHE A 52 -1.51 6.88 -7.41
C PHE A 52 -2.42 6.57 -6.23
N TYR A 53 -2.21 5.41 -5.62
CA TYR A 53 -2.99 4.89 -4.51
C TYR A 53 -2.09 4.60 -3.31
N LEU A 54 -2.38 5.24 -2.18
CA LEU A 54 -1.72 5.03 -0.90
C LEU A 54 -2.44 3.92 -0.14
N GLN A 55 -1.76 2.79 0.05
CA GLN A 55 -2.30 1.64 0.77
C GLN A 55 -1.94 1.75 2.25
N GLY A 56 -2.66 2.63 2.96
CA GLY A 56 -2.42 2.88 4.39
C GLY A 56 -0.99 3.36 4.65
N CYS A 57 -0.20 2.57 5.37
CA CYS A 57 1.21 2.86 5.65
C CYS A 57 2.16 1.82 5.05
N SER A 58 1.68 1.03 4.09
CA SER A 58 2.41 -0.11 3.55
C SER A 58 3.11 0.27 2.26
N SER A 59 2.39 0.87 1.31
CA SER A 59 2.93 1.13 -0.02
C SER A 59 2.21 2.26 -0.76
N ILE A 60 2.85 2.74 -1.82
CA ILE A 60 2.21 3.53 -2.88
C ILE A 60 2.21 2.68 -4.14
N THR A 61 1.05 2.51 -4.75
CA THR A 61 0.89 1.86 -6.05
C THR A 61 0.58 2.89 -7.12
N ARG A 62 1.28 2.81 -8.24
CA ARG A 62 0.99 3.55 -9.47
C ARG A 62 0.22 2.66 -10.42
N VAL A 63 -0.89 3.15 -10.96
CA VAL A 63 -1.59 2.57 -12.10
C VAL A 63 -1.31 3.45 -13.31
N ALA A 64 -0.49 2.96 -14.22
CA ALA A 64 -0.15 3.63 -15.47
C ALA A 64 -1.13 3.20 -16.58
N SER A 65 -1.52 4.15 -17.43
CA SER A 65 -2.40 3.90 -18.57
C SER A 65 -1.64 4.07 -19.88
N GLU A 66 -1.53 2.98 -20.64
CA GLU A 66 -0.95 2.97 -21.98
C GLU A 66 -2.06 2.55 -22.97
N GLY A 67 -2.68 3.53 -23.61
CA GLY A 67 -3.89 3.31 -24.39
C GLY A 67 -5.03 2.77 -23.53
N SER A 68 -5.59 1.61 -23.90
CA SER A 68 -6.64 0.93 -23.15
C SER A 68 -6.11 0.01 -22.05
N ILE A 69 -4.79 -0.15 -21.92
CA ILE A 69 -4.18 -1.07 -20.95
C ILE A 69 -3.79 -0.27 -19.71
N LYS A 70 -4.30 -0.70 -18.55
CA LYS A 70 -3.87 -0.19 -17.24
C LYS A 70 -2.99 -1.23 -16.54
N THR A 71 -1.83 -0.79 -16.06
CA THR A 71 -0.86 -1.65 -15.34
C THR A 71 -0.56 -1.06 -13.96
N ALA A 72 -0.75 -1.88 -12.92
CA ALA A 72 -0.45 -1.52 -11.55
C ALA A 72 0.97 -1.97 -11.15
N SER A 73 1.73 -1.07 -10.52
CA SER A 73 3.09 -1.34 -10.02
C SER A 73 3.31 -0.60 -8.70
N ILE A 74 3.85 -1.28 -7.69
CA ILE A 74 4.28 -0.63 -6.44
C ILE A 74 5.48 0.26 -6.73
N VAL A 75 5.35 1.56 -6.44
CA VAL A 75 6.43 2.56 -6.63
C VAL A 75 7.15 2.90 -5.33
N LEU A 76 6.57 2.58 -4.18
CA LEU A 76 7.21 2.70 -2.87
C LEU A 76 6.71 1.62 -1.94
N ASN A 77 7.64 0.88 -1.32
CA ASN A 77 7.37 0.15 -0.09
C ASN A 77 7.81 1.04 1.07
N ILE A 78 6.86 1.41 1.92
CA ILE A 78 7.13 2.31 3.05
C ILE A 78 7.91 1.53 4.12
N PRO A 79 9.09 1.98 4.55
CA PRO A 79 9.87 1.26 5.55
C PRO A 79 9.09 1.10 6.84
N THR A 80 9.13 -0.10 7.42
CA THR A 80 8.64 -0.33 8.78
C THR A 80 9.66 0.20 9.78
N ARG A 81 9.18 0.70 10.92
CA ARG A 81 10.03 1.12 12.04
C ARG A 81 9.70 0.28 13.26
N LEU A 82 10.74 -0.30 13.86
CA LEU A 82 10.64 -1.10 15.07
C LEU A 82 10.02 -0.27 16.19
N LEU A 83 9.16 -0.88 17.01
CA LEU A 83 8.45 -0.22 18.12
C LEU A 83 7.66 1.02 17.70
N SER A 84 7.11 1.03 16.48
CA SER A 84 6.20 2.08 16.05
C SER A 84 4.97 1.48 15.37
N SER A 85 3.86 2.19 15.45
CA SER A 85 2.67 1.95 14.66
C SER A 85 2.41 3.12 13.72
N CYS A 86 1.56 2.86 12.74
CA CYS A 86 1.08 3.87 11.82
C CYS A 86 -0.45 3.81 11.86
N PRO A 87 -1.12 4.80 12.48
CA PRO A 87 -2.58 4.78 12.63
C PRO A 87 -3.28 4.67 11.28
N GLU A 88 -4.38 3.91 11.21
CA GLU A 88 -5.16 3.73 9.98
C GLU A 88 -5.92 5.01 9.58
N ASN A 89 -6.48 5.72 10.57
CA ASN A 89 -7.24 6.95 10.38
C ASN A 89 -6.34 8.19 10.27
N GLN A 90 -5.44 8.18 9.30
CA GLN A 90 -4.69 9.39 8.94
C GLN A 90 -5.43 10.13 7.84
N SER A 91 -5.60 11.45 7.98
CA SER A 91 -6.35 12.28 7.04
C SER A 91 -5.90 12.03 5.58
N ASN A 92 -6.83 12.12 4.62
CA ASN A 92 -6.60 11.83 3.19
C ASN A 92 -5.60 12.78 2.47
N LYS A 93 -4.88 13.66 3.17
CA LYS A 93 -3.92 14.63 2.60
C LYS A 93 -2.46 14.21 2.79
N ARG A 94 -2.18 12.91 2.78
CA ARG A 94 -0.83 12.35 3.04
C ARG A 94 0.03 12.30 1.80
N LEU A 95 -0.55 11.96 0.66
CA LEU A 95 0.12 11.95 -0.63
C LEU A 95 -0.27 13.21 -1.39
N LYS A 96 0.72 14.00 -1.80
CA LYS A 96 0.52 15.27 -2.50
C LYS A 96 1.51 15.44 -3.64
N TYR A 97 1.08 16.09 -4.70
CA TYR A 97 1.95 16.53 -5.78
C TYR A 97 1.93 18.06 -5.84
N ASP A 98 3.10 18.69 -5.82
CA ASP A 98 3.26 20.15 -5.86
C ASP A 98 3.63 20.69 -7.25
N GLY A 99 3.57 19.83 -8.28
CA GLY A 99 4.04 20.15 -9.63
C GLY A 99 5.49 19.74 -9.89
N THR A 100 6.25 19.38 -8.85
CA THR A 100 7.63 18.90 -8.97
C THR A 100 7.80 17.54 -8.29
N TYR A 101 7.44 17.45 -7.00
CA TYR A 101 7.62 16.27 -6.18
C TYR A 101 6.29 15.63 -5.80
N LEU A 102 6.24 14.31 -5.89
CA LEU A 102 5.25 13.53 -5.17
C LEU A 102 5.77 13.32 -3.74
N THR A 103 5.07 13.88 -2.77
CA THR A 103 5.43 13.87 -1.35
C THR A 103 4.43 13.06 -0.54
N LEU A 104 4.94 12.15 0.27
CA LEU A 104 4.21 11.36 1.25
C LEU A 104 4.54 11.86 2.66
N THR A 105 3.52 12.19 3.45
CA THR A 105 3.63 12.50 4.88
C THR A 105 2.87 11.46 5.69
N LEU A 106 3.55 10.81 6.64
CA LEU A 106 3.00 9.79 7.53
C LEU A 106 3.16 10.22 8.99
N CYS A 107 2.16 9.87 9.78
CA CYS A 107 2.26 9.84 11.23
C CYS A 107 2.80 8.48 11.69
N ARG A 108 3.92 8.49 12.40
CA ARG A 108 4.43 7.36 13.18
C ARG A 108 4.22 7.59 14.66
N VAL A 109 3.63 6.62 15.33
CA VAL A 109 3.47 6.65 16.79
C VAL A 109 4.43 5.64 17.38
N ALA A 110 5.42 6.11 18.12
CA ALA A 110 6.31 5.21 18.85
C ALA A 110 5.56 4.54 20.01
N PHE A 111 5.86 3.28 20.30
CA PHE A 111 5.22 2.54 21.37
C PHE A 111 5.45 3.22 22.72
N GLY A 112 4.37 3.48 23.45
CA GLY A 112 4.41 4.22 24.72
C GLY A 112 4.53 5.74 24.59
N ALA A 113 4.73 6.26 23.37
CA ALA A 113 4.67 7.69 23.10
C ALA A 113 3.24 8.07 22.65
N GLY A 114 2.63 9.07 23.28
CA GLY A 114 1.32 9.59 22.88
C GLY A 114 1.36 10.52 21.66
N GLY A 115 2.52 10.68 21.02
CA GLY A 115 2.78 11.69 20.00
C GLY A 115 2.97 11.10 18.60
N CYS A 116 2.66 11.94 17.61
CA CYS A 116 2.89 11.67 16.19
C CYS A 116 4.26 12.20 15.77
N ALA A 117 5.19 11.32 15.41
CA ALA A 117 6.41 11.67 14.70
C ALA A 117 6.13 11.69 13.20
N GLU A 118 6.33 12.84 12.56
CA GLU A 118 6.09 12.99 11.13
C GLU A 118 7.25 12.39 10.32
N GLU A 119 6.97 11.34 9.55
CA GLU A 119 7.86 10.83 8.53
C GLU A 119 7.47 11.41 7.18
N ARG A 120 8.45 11.83 6.40
CA ARG A 120 8.21 12.36 5.05
C ARG A 120 9.11 11.70 4.02
N TYR A 121 8.52 11.43 2.87
CA TYR A 121 9.20 10.86 1.71
C TYR A 121 8.85 11.67 0.47
N LYS A 122 9.78 11.82 -0.46
CA LYS A 122 9.50 12.47 -1.74
C LYS A 122 10.18 11.76 -2.90
N THR A 123 9.66 11.96 -4.09
CA THR A 123 10.26 11.48 -5.34
C THR A 123 9.95 12.46 -6.48
N LEU A 124 10.86 12.52 -7.45
CA LEU A 124 10.69 13.27 -8.70
C LEU A 124 10.29 12.34 -9.87
N ASP A 125 10.69 11.07 -9.82
CA ASP A 125 10.63 10.12 -10.94
C ASP A 125 9.85 8.84 -10.62
N PHE A 126 9.28 8.74 -9.41
CA PHE A 126 8.56 7.58 -8.90
C PHE A 126 9.42 6.32 -8.72
N VAL A 127 10.74 6.44 -8.82
CA VAL A 127 11.70 5.34 -8.70
C VAL A 127 12.67 5.62 -7.58
N ASN A 128 13.30 6.79 -7.61
CA ASN A 128 14.24 7.26 -6.62
C ASN A 128 13.49 8.06 -5.55
N TRP A 129 13.43 7.49 -4.35
CA TRP A 129 12.80 8.12 -3.20
C TRP A 129 13.84 8.67 -2.24
N GLU A 130 13.48 9.79 -1.61
CA GLU A 130 14.24 10.40 -0.53
C GLU A 130 13.38 10.48 0.73
N GLU A 131 14.00 10.28 1.89
CA GLU A 131 13.41 10.52 3.20
C GLU A 131 13.89 11.86 3.78
N TYR A 132 12.99 12.54 4.47
CA TYR A 132 13.32 13.76 5.20
C TYR A 132 14.15 13.43 6.44
N ILE A 133 15.28 14.12 6.63
CA ILE A 133 16.20 13.89 7.76
C ILE A 133 16.36 15.10 8.69
N GLY A 134 15.67 16.21 8.42
CA GLY A 134 15.70 17.39 9.29
C GLY A 134 15.86 18.70 8.55
N ILE A 135 16.13 19.76 9.31
CA ILE A 135 16.40 21.09 8.79
C ILE A 135 17.91 21.30 8.68
N THR A 136 18.34 21.94 7.60
CA THR A 136 19.70 22.44 7.44
C THR A 136 19.68 23.92 7.06
N TRP A 137 20.82 24.59 7.25
CA TRP A 137 20.98 26.02 7.00
C TRP A 137 22.11 26.25 6.02
N LEU A 138 21.83 27.04 4.97
CA LEU A 138 22.82 27.43 3.98
C LEU A 138 22.70 28.94 3.77
N LYS A 139 23.79 29.69 3.98
CA LYS A 139 23.83 31.15 3.85
C LYS A 139 22.70 31.87 4.61
N SER A 140 22.46 31.44 5.86
CA SER A 140 21.37 31.95 6.74
C SER A 140 19.95 31.70 6.25
N GLU A 141 19.76 30.89 5.22
CA GLU A 141 18.46 30.44 4.74
C GLU A 141 18.16 29.02 5.22
N LYS A 142 16.89 28.74 5.50
CA LYS A 142 16.39 27.46 6.01
C LYS A 142 16.04 26.52 4.87
N TYR A 143 16.53 25.28 4.96
CA TYR A 143 16.27 24.22 3.99
C TYR A 143 15.82 22.94 4.70
N GLU A 144 15.02 22.15 4.00
CA GLU A 144 14.77 20.76 4.34
C GLU A 144 15.90 19.90 3.77
N ALA A 145 16.47 19.03 4.61
CA ALA A 145 17.48 18.07 4.23
C ALA A 145 16.84 16.72 3.91
N TRP A 146 17.23 16.15 2.79
CA TRP A 146 16.68 14.91 2.26
C TRP A 146 17.81 13.93 1.95
N ARG A 147 17.56 12.66 2.22
CA ARG A 147 18.51 11.56 2.02
C ARG A 147 17.85 10.49 1.17
N LYS A 148 18.60 9.84 0.29
CA LYS A 148 18.11 8.67 -0.46
C LYS A 148 17.56 7.61 0.49
N LEU A 149 16.35 7.14 0.20
CA LEU A 149 15.68 6.14 1.01
C LEU A 149 16.52 4.86 1.08
N GLY A 150 16.74 4.36 2.30
CA GLY A 150 17.58 3.17 2.54
C GLY A 150 19.08 3.46 2.70
N SER A 151 19.51 4.71 2.53
CA SER A 151 20.90 5.12 2.83
C SER A 151 21.15 5.13 4.34
N THR A 152 22.32 4.66 4.75
CA THR A 152 22.79 4.70 6.16
C THR A 152 23.58 5.97 6.48
N SER A 153 23.86 6.82 5.49
CA SER A 153 24.62 8.06 5.66
C SER A 153 23.86 9.07 6.52
N SER A 154 24.52 9.81 7.40
CA SER A 154 23.90 10.94 8.11
C SER A 154 23.85 12.24 7.28
N LYS A 155 24.44 12.25 6.08
CA LYS A 155 24.49 13.42 5.20
C LYS A 155 23.24 13.49 4.32
N ALA A 156 22.83 14.72 4.02
CA ALA A 156 21.80 14.98 3.01
C ALA A 156 22.36 14.70 1.60
N ASP A 157 21.55 14.07 0.77
CA ASP A 157 21.78 13.92 -0.67
C ASP A 157 21.21 15.12 -1.45
N SER A 158 20.14 15.73 -0.94
CA SER A 158 19.56 16.94 -1.52
C SER A 158 18.98 17.88 -0.45
N ILE A 159 18.77 19.14 -0.84
CA ILE A 159 18.14 20.16 0.00
C ILE A 159 17.02 20.88 -0.75
N THR A 160 15.92 21.19 -0.07
CA THR A 160 14.78 21.95 -0.62
C THR A 160 14.54 23.18 0.23
N LYS A 161 14.46 24.36 -0.41
CA LYS A 161 14.27 25.62 0.32
C LYS A 161 12.91 25.61 1.01
N VAL A 162 12.88 25.99 2.29
CA VAL A 162 11.61 26.17 3.01
C VAL A 162 10.99 27.50 2.56
N VAL A 163 9.86 27.43 1.87
CA VAL A 163 9.05 28.62 1.56
C VAL A 163 8.15 28.88 2.75
N ILE A 164 8.40 29.98 3.47
CA ILE A 164 7.51 30.46 4.53
C ILE A 164 6.48 31.34 3.84
N ASN A 165 5.24 30.86 3.76
CA ASN A 165 4.09 31.67 3.37
C ASN A 165 3.58 32.48 4.55
#